data_AF-A0A8X6GBT2-F1
#
_entry.id   AF-A0A8X6GBT2-F1
#
_cell.length_a   1.000
_cell.length_b   1.000
_cell.length_c   1.000
_cell.angle_alpha   90.00
_cell.angle_beta   90.00
_cell.angle_gamma   90.00
#
_symmetry.space_group_name_H-M   'P 1'
#
loop_
_entity.id
_entity.type
_entity.pdbx_description
1 polymer ?
#
loop_
_entity_poly.entity_id
_entity_poly.type
_entity_poly.pdbx_seq_one_letter_code
_entity_poly.pdbx_strand_id
1 'polypeptide(L)' 'MRSLIRLDTILTGDRYVSILSDHLHSFMSIRQDNATLHTSRIATEGLQEPSSEFRHFHWPPNSPDMNIIEYIWDALQRAV' A
#
# COMPACT_ATOMS: atom_id res chain seq x y z
N MET A 1 1.33 8.37 -15.47
CA MET A 1 1.44 6.95 -15.11
C MET A 1 2.50 6.86 -14.02
N ARG A 2 2.18 6.38 -12.81
CA ARG A 2 3.18 6.27 -11.73
C ARG A 2 4.10 5.08 -12.00
N SER A 3 5.38 5.23 -11.74
CA SER A 3 6.38 4.16 -11.88
C SER A 3 6.31 3.16 -10.75
N LEU A 4 6.58 1.89 -11.05
CA LEU A 4 6.89 0.87 -10.06
C LEU A 4 8.20 1.24 -9.34
N ILE A 5 8.21 1.11 -8.02
CA ILE A 5 9.39 1.37 -7.19
C ILE A 5 9.96 0.02 -6.77
N ARG A 6 11.22 -0.21 -7.14
CA ARG A 6 11.96 -1.40 -6.70
C ARG A 6 12.46 -1.18 -5.28
N LEU A 7 12.20 -2.15 -4.40
CA LEU A 7 12.75 -2.19 -3.05
C LEU A 7 13.91 -3.17 -3.03
N ASP A 8 15.11 -2.69 -2.72
CA ASP A 8 16.32 -3.54 -2.58
C ASP A 8 16.56 -4.00 -1.13
N THR A 9 15.66 -3.64 -0.21
CA THR A 9 15.73 -3.99 1.21
C THR A 9 14.39 -4.55 1.71
N ILE A 10 14.42 -5.23 2.86
CA ILE A 10 13.20 -5.66 3.56
C ILE A 10 12.35 -4.41 3.89
N LEU A 11 11.05 -4.49 3.64
CA LEU A 11 10.11 -3.43 3.95
C LEU A 11 9.79 -3.45 5.46
N THR A 12 10.12 -2.36 6.15
CA THR A 12 9.77 -2.11 7.55
C THR A 12 8.60 -1.14 7.65
N GLY A 13 7.94 -1.06 8.82
CA GLY A 13 6.79 -0.19 9.02
C GLY A 13 7.10 1.31 8.84
N ASP A 14 8.26 1.76 9.32
CA ASP A 14 8.73 3.13 9.13
C ASP A 14 9.01 3.45 7.65
N ARG A 15 9.71 2.54 6.95
CA ARG A 15 10.00 2.67 5.52
C ARG A 15 8.72 2.67 4.70
N TYR A 16 7.73 1.88 5.10
CA TYR A 16 6.41 1.85 4.48
C TYR A 16 5.72 3.21 4.56
N VAL A 17 5.66 3.83 5.76
CA VAL A 17 5.06 5.15 5.95
C VAL A 17 5.78 6.22 5.12
N SER A 18 7.12 6.20 5.07
CA SER A 18 7.89 7.13 4.22
C SER A 18 7.55 6.98 2.73
N ILE A 19 7.50 5.74 2.21
CA ILE A 19 7.14 5.48 0.81
C ILE A 19 5.73 5.99 0.50
N LEU A 20 4.76 5.78 1.40
CA LEU A 20 3.41 6.29 1.23
C LEU A 20 3.42 7.82 1.15
N SER A 21 4.15 8.50 2.03
CA SER A 21 4.24 9.97 2.05
C SER A 21 4.93 10.53 0.80
N ASP A 22 6.06 9.94 0.38
CA ASP A 22 6.88 10.43 -0.73
C ASP A 22 6.23 10.18 -2.10
N HIS A 23 5.46 9.08 -2.22
CA HIS A 23 5.03 8.58 -3.51
C HIS A 23 3.52 8.47 -3.67
N LEU A 24 2.69 8.76 -2.66
CA LEU A 24 1.23 8.82 -2.80
C LEU A 24 0.71 10.27 -2.66
N HIS A 25 -0.02 10.75 -3.67
CA HIS A 25 -0.65 12.07 -3.65
C HIS A 25 -2.05 11.87 -3.07
N SER A 26 -2.38 12.73 -2.11
CA SER A 26 -3.40 12.62 -1.08
C SER A 26 -4.87 12.67 -1.49
N PHE A 27 -5.19 12.46 -2.76
CA PHE A 27 -6.59 12.54 -3.21
C PHE A 27 -7.30 11.20 -3.35
N MET A 28 -6.58 10.08 -3.24
CA MET A 28 -7.15 8.75 -3.38
C MET A 28 -7.08 7.96 -2.08
N SER A 29 -8.18 7.30 -1.73
CA SER A 29 -8.22 6.31 -0.66
C SER A 29 -7.16 5.24 -0.92
N ILE A 30 -6.31 4.96 0.06
CA ILE A 30 -5.31 3.90 -0.06
C ILE A 30 -6.07 2.57 -0.06
N ARG A 31 -5.94 1.83 -1.16
CA ARG A 31 -6.35 0.43 -1.27
C ARG A 31 -5.13 -0.44 -1.04
N GLN A 32 -5.07 -1.06 0.13
CA GLN A 32 -4.05 -2.00 0.56
C GLN A 32 -4.77 -3.20 1.19
N ASP A 33 -4.15 -4.38 1.12
CA ASP A 33 -4.66 -5.55 1.81
C ASP A 33 -4.34 -5.49 3.33
N ASN A 34 -4.71 -6.54 4.06
CA ASN A 34 -4.51 -6.63 5.51
C ASN A 34 -3.19 -7.30 5.92
N ALA A 35 -2.13 -7.28 5.09
CA ALA A 35 -0.84 -7.84 5.47
C ALA A 35 -0.32 -7.23 6.79
N THR A 36 0.48 -7.99 7.53
CA THR A 36 0.97 -7.61 8.87
C THR A 36 1.68 -6.26 8.90
N LEU A 37 2.37 -5.89 7.82
CA LEU A 37 3.04 -4.59 7.72
C LEU A 37 2.04 -3.43 7.60
N HIS A 38 0.97 -3.60 6.82
CA HIS A 38 -0.09 -2.61 6.62
C HIS A 38 -0.96 -2.40 7.86
N THR A 39 -1.08 -3.44 8.69
CA THR A 39 -1.84 -3.43 9.95
C THR A 39 -0.96 -3.24 11.19
N SER A 40 0.36 -3.04 11.00
CA SER A 40 1.28 -2.77 12.09
C SER A 40 0.90 -1.47 12.82
N ARG A 41 1.17 -1.39 14.12
CA ARG A 41 0.84 -0.21 14.93
C ARG A 41 1.38 1.09 14.32
N ILE A 42 2.63 1.06 13.85
CA ILE A 42 3.27 2.24 13.24
C ILE A 42 2.52 2.68 11.97
N ALA A 43 2.13 1.72 11.12
CA ALA A 43 1.41 2.01 9.89
C ALA A 43 -0.01 2.51 10.16
N THR A 44 -0.74 1.89 11.09
CA THR A 44 -2.11 2.30 11.42
C THR A 44 -2.15 3.64 12.14
N GLU A 45 -1.24 3.90 13.08
CA GLU A 45 -1.11 5.20 13.75
C GLU A 45 -0.81 6.31 12.73
N GLY A 46 0.20 6.14 11.87
CA GLY A 46 0.55 7.15 10.85
C GLY A 46 -0.58 7.43 9.85
N LEU A 47 -1.38 6.42 9.50
CA LEU A 47 -2.52 6.60 8.60
C LEU A 47 -3.73 7.25 9.28
N GLN A 48 -3.88 7.09 10.59
CA GLN A 48 -4.99 7.64 11.38
C GLN A 48 -4.70 9.02 11.95
N GLU A 49 -3.45 9.52 11.85
CA GLU A 49 -3.11 10.85 12.33
C GLU A 49 -4.01 11.94 11.72
N PRO A 50 -4.42 12.97 12.48
CA PRO A 50 -5.29 14.04 11.97
C PRO A 50 -4.71 14.81 10.77
N SER A 51 -3.39 14.84 10.65
CA SER A 51 -2.64 15.42 9.52
C SER A 51 -2.47 14.47 8.34
N SER A 52 -2.84 13.19 8.50
CA SER A 52 -2.81 12.23 7.40
C SER A 52 -3.86 12.62 6.38
N GLU A 53 -3.41 12.91 5.16
CA GLU A 53 -4.30 13.23 4.07
C GLU A 53 -4.90 11.95 3.43
N PHE A 54 -4.55 10.76 3.95
CA PHE A 54 -4.98 9.48 3.42
C PHE A 54 -6.26 8.98 4.08
N ARG A 55 -7.26 8.60 3.26
CA ARG A 55 -8.41 7.82 3.73
C ARG A 55 -8.14 6.33 3.57
N HIS A 56 -8.25 5.58 4.67
CA HIS A 56 -8.11 4.13 4.64
C HIS A 56 -9.39 3.48 4.09
N PHE A 57 -9.25 2.65 3.05
CA PHE A 57 -10.35 1.83 2.56
C PHE A 57 -10.45 0.54 3.37
N HIS A 58 -11.62 0.23 3.91
CA HIS A 58 -11.82 -1.04 4.63
C HIS A 58 -11.75 -2.20 3.65
N TRP A 59 -10.71 -3.03 3.78
CA TRP A 59 -10.50 -4.22 2.96
C TRP A 59 -11.07 -5.48 3.63
N PRO A 60 -12.13 -6.10 3.09
CA PRO A 60 -12.59 -7.42 3.53
C PRO A 60 -11.45 -8.46 3.58
N PRO A 61 -11.39 -9.29 4.64
CA PRO A 61 -10.42 -10.37 4.71
C PRO A 61 -10.65 -11.39 3.57
N ASN A 62 -9.55 -11.98 3.07
CA ASN A 62 -9.54 -13.01 2.02
C ASN A 62 -10.17 -12.58 0.67
N SER A 63 -10.02 -11.31 0.30
CA SER A 63 -10.51 -10.78 -0.99
C SER A 63 -9.36 -10.37 -1.93
N PRO A 64 -8.60 -11.32 -2.49
CA PRO A 64 -7.55 -11.02 -3.47
C PRO A 64 -8.15 -10.52 -4.80
N ASP A 65 -9.41 -10.85 -5.08
CA ASP A 65 -10.17 -10.43 -6.26
C ASP A 65 -10.33 -8.90 -6.37
N MET A 66 -10.34 -8.19 -5.24
CA MET A 66 -10.39 -6.74 -5.24
C MET A 66 -9.01 -6.10 -5.47
N ASN A 67 -7.91 -6.85 -5.32
CA ASN A 67 -6.55 -6.34 -5.38
C ASN A 67 -6.08 -6.22 -6.83
N ILE A 68 -6.21 -5.04 -7.41
CA ILE A 68 -5.73 -4.76 -8.77
C ILE A 68 -4.22 -5.03 -8.95
N ILE A 69 -3.44 -5.02 -7.86
CA ILE A 69 -2.01 -5.35 -7.90
C ILE A 69 -1.78 -6.80 -8.31
N GLU A 70 -2.65 -7.75 -7.90
CA GLU A 70 -2.55 -9.16 -8.30
C GLU A 70 -2.67 -9.31 -9.82
N TYR A 71 -3.60 -8.58 -10.43
CA TYR A 71 -3.76 -8.58 -11.89
C TYR A 71 -2.53 -7.97 -12.60
N ILE A 72 -1.95 -6.91 -12.03
CA ILE A 72 -0.73 -6.30 -12.57
C ILE A 72 0.45 -7.28 -12.46
N TRP A 73 0.58 -8.01 -11.36
CA TRP A 73 1.63 -9.02 -11.21
C TRP A 73 1.47 -10.19 -12.17
N ASP A 74 0.24 -10.71 -12.35
CA ASP A 74 -0.02 -11.76 -13.34
C ASP A 74 0.34 -11.28 -14.77
N ALA A 75 -0.05 -10.05 -15.13
CA ALA A 75 0.30 -9.48 -16.43
C ALA A 75 1.82 -9.31 -16.62
N LEU A 76 2.52 -8.83 -15.59
CA LEU A 76 3.98 -8.67 -15.62
C LEU A 76 4.69 -10.02 -15.70
N GLN A 77 4.22 -11.04 -14.97
CA GLN A 77 4.77 -12.39 -15.04
C GLN A 77 4.61 -13.01 -16.44
N ARG A 78 3.52 -12.71 -17.15
CA ARG A 78 3.29 -13.18 -18.52
C ARG A 78 4.07 -12.42 -19.58
N ALA A 79 4.54 -11.21 -19.25
CA ALA A 79 5.27 -10.35 -20.17
C ALA A 79 6.80 -10.55 -20.12
N VAL A 80 7.29 -11.41 -19.22
CA VAL A 80 8.70 -11.80 -19.05
C VAL A 80 8.89 -13.23 -19.53
#